data_AF-A0A1E4SE03-F1
#
_entry.id   AF-A0A1E4SE03-F1
#
_cell.length_a   1.000
_cell.length_b   1.000
_cell.length_c   1.000
_cell.angle_alpha   90.00
_cell.angle_beta   90.00
_cell.angle_gamma   90.00
#
_symmetry.space_group_name_H-M   'P 1'
#
loop_
_entity.id
_entity.type
_entity.pdbx_description
1 polymer ?
#
loop_
_entity_poly.entity_id
_entity_poly.type
_entity_poly.pdbx_seq_one_letter_code
_entity_poly.pdbx_strand_id
1 'polypeptide(L)'
;MAKTRKPQSDQEYAAQRDLFHSKGPQLNTQDWLLERVLQDADSIDPETKTDRVVLLQACEKAYYQQDYELCLVLVRKAEAILGVEPFSEHSLDEDIQKKVKKTAKLERHVVELHKLEERCLHRLKESA
;
A
#
# COMPACT_ATOMS: atom_id res chain seq x y z
N MET A 1 -32.00 -14.91 7.60
CA MET A 1 -31.51 -15.92 6.63
C MET A 1 -30.01 -16.09 6.82
N ALA A 2 -29.53 -17.33 6.99
CA ALA A 2 -28.10 -17.58 7.14
C ALA A 2 -27.36 -17.30 5.81
N LYS A 3 -26.18 -16.70 5.88
CA LYS A 3 -25.37 -16.37 4.71
C LYS A 3 -24.80 -17.66 4.10
N THR A 4 -25.41 -18.15 3.01
CA THR A 4 -24.91 -19.33 2.30
C THR A 4 -23.60 -18.99 1.60
N ARG A 5 -22.57 -19.84 1.78
CA ARG A 5 -21.28 -19.68 1.09
C ARG A 5 -21.43 -20.16 -0.35
N LYS A 6 -20.89 -19.39 -1.31
CA LYS A 6 -20.79 -19.82 -2.71
C LYS A 6 -19.81 -21.02 -2.77
N PRO A 7 -20.20 -22.15 -3.37
CA PRO A 7 -19.25 -23.24 -3.63
C PRO A 7 -18.19 -22.78 -4.64
N GLN A 8 -16.99 -23.31 -4.52
CA GLN A 8 -15.93 -23.11 -5.50
C GLN A 8 -16.20 -23.98 -6.73
N SER A 9 -16.00 -23.42 -7.92
CA SER A 9 -16.03 -24.14 -9.20
C SER A 9 -14.71 -24.86 -9.48
N ASP A 10 -14.76 -25.89 -10.32
CA ASP A 10 -13.55 -26.64 -10.73
C ASP A 10 -12.51 -25.74 -11.41
N GLN A 11 -12.95 -24.73 -12.16
CA GLN A 11 -12.07 -23.75 -12.80
C GLN A 11 -11.35 -22.86 -11.77
N GLU A 12 -12.07 -22.39 -10.74
CA GLU A 12 -11.48 -21.62 -9.64
C GLU A 12 -10.47 -22.47 -8.84
N TYR A 13 -10.75 -23.76 -8.66
CA TYR A 13 -9.82 -24.69 -8.00
C TYR A 13 -8.55 -24.92 -8.83
N ALA A 14 -8.69 -25.21 -10.12
CA ALA A 14 -7.56 -25.41 -11.02
C ALA A 14 -6.65 -24.16 -11.06
N ALA A 15 -7.25 -22.96 -11.16
CA ALA A 15 -6.50 -21.71 -11.14
C ALA A 15 -5.71 -21.51 -9.83
N GLN A 16 -6.29 -21.85 -8.68
CA GLN A 16 -5.59 -21.74 -7.38
C GLN A 16 -4.46 -22.75 -7.24
N ARG A 17 -4.67 -23.98 -7.69
CA ARG A 17 -3.66 -25.03 -7.68
C ARG A 17 -2.47 -24.64 -8.56
N ASP A 18 -2.73 -24.15 -9.76
CA ASP A 18 -1.69 -23.76 -10.71
C ASP A 18 -0.93 -22.52 -10.19
N LEU A 19 -1.63 -21.57 -9.55
CA LEU A 19 -1.00 -20.45 -8.85
C LEU A 19 -0.07 -20.93 -7.71
N PHE A 20 -0.53 -21.89 -6.91
CA PHE A 20 0.25 -22.45 -5.81
C PHE A 20 1.53 -23.14 -6.31
N HIS A 21 1.45 -23.92 -7.39
CA HIS A 21 2.63 -24.59 -7.94
C HIS A 21 3.59 -23.65 -8.66
N SER A 22 3.09 -22.57 -9.27
CA SER A 22 3.93 -21.63 -10.03
C SER A 22 4.65 -20.62 -9.13
N LYS A 23 3.94 -19.98 -8.18
CA LYS A 23 4.52 -18.96 -7.29
C LYS A 23 4.93 -19.48 -5.92
N GLY A 24 4.40 -20.63 -5.50
CA GLY A 24 4.60 -21.14 -4.15
C GLY A 24 3.84 -20.34 -3.09
N PRO A 25 3.89 -20.77 -1.83
CA PRO A 25 3.40 -19.99 -0.71
C PRO A 25 4.29 -18.76 -0.49
N GLN A 26 3.67 -17.61 -0.21
CA GLN A 26 4.41 -16.43 0.20
C GLN A 26 4.97 -16.63 1.62
N LEU A 27 6.29 -16.44 1.78
CA LEU A 27 6.94 -16.48 3.07
C LEU A 27 6.84 -15.10 3.73
N ASN A 28 6.12 -15.01 4.85
CA ASN A 28 6.04 -13.78 5.65
C ASN A 28 7.23 -13.73 6.62
N THR A 29 8.40 -13.34 6.11
CA THR A 29 9.62 -13.15 6.90
C THR A 29 9.46 -11.94 7.84
N GLN A 30 10.53 -11.50 8.51
CA GLN A 30 10.43 -10.26 9.29
C GLN A 30 10.22 -9.06 8.36
N ASP A 31 10.92 -8.99 7.23
CA ASP A 31 10.98 -7.78 6.39
C ASP A 31 10.28 -7.91 5.03
N TRP A 32 9.59 -9.03 4.78
CA TRP A 32 8.88 -9.30 3.52
C TRP A 32 8.02 -8.13 3.03
N LEU A 33 7.38 -7.41 3.95
CA LEU A 33 6.50 -6.29 3.62
C LEU A 33 7.28 -5.09 3.06
N LEU A 34 8.45 -4.81 3.62
CA LEU A 34 9.34 -3.74 3.16
C LEU A 34 10.02 -4.16 1.86
N GLU A 35 10.53 -5.40 1.80
CA GLU A 35 11.16 -5.99 0.62
C GLU A 35 10.21 -5.96 -0.59
N ARG A 36 8.93 -6.33 -0.38
CA ARG A 36 7.93 -6.34 -1.45
C ARG A 36 7.74 -4.95 -2.08
N VAL A 37 7.72 -3.88 -1.28
CA VAL A 37 7.56 -2.51 -1.81
C VAL A 37 8.88 -1.94 -2.37
N LEU A 38 10.02 -2.31 -1.78
CA LEU A 38 11.32 -1.78 -2.18
C LEU A 38 11.87 -2.45 -3.44
N GLN A 39 11.79 -3.79 -3.50
CA GLN A 39 12.51 -4.64 -4.46
C GLN A 39 11.58 -5.29 -5.50
N ASP A 40 10.31 -5.54 -5.15
CA ASP A 40 9.34 -6.22 -6.01
C ASP A 40 8.12 -5.34 -6.30
N ALA A 41 8.36 -4.04 -6.52
CA ALA A 41 7.31 -3.06 -6.77
C ALA A 41 6.45 -3.40 -8.00
N ASP A 42 7.03 -4.07 -9.00
CA ASP A 42 6.34 -4.49 -10.23
C ASP A 42 5.26 -5.55 -9.98
N SER A 43 5.29 -6.26 -8.83
CA SER A 43 4.28 -7.25 -8.47
C SER A 43 3.06 -6.65 -7.75
N ILE A 44 3.08 -5.34 -7.48
CA ILE A 44 2.02 -4.63 -6.75
C ILE A 44 1.02 -4.07 -7.76
N ASP A 45 -0.21 -4.59 -7.76
CA ASP A 45 -1.29 -4.08 -8.60
C ASP A 45 -2.08 -2.99 -7.85
N PRO A 46 -1.97 -1.71 -8.25
CA PRO A 46 -2.65 -0.60 -7.57
C PRO A 46 -4.19 -0.68 -7.65
N GLU A 47 -4.75 -1.51 -8.53
CA GLU A 47 -6.19 -1.70 -8.68
C GLU A 47 -6.74 -2.74 -7.67
N THR A 48 -5.88 -3.59 -7.08
CA THR A 48 -6.32 -4.52 -6.02
C THR A 48 -6.36 -3.85 -4.65
N LYS A 49 -7.39 -4.16 -3.86
CA LYS A 49 -7.48 -3.67 -2.47
C LYS A 49 -6.31 -4.16 -1.63
N THR A 50 -5.93 -5.43 -1.79
CA THR A 50 -4.89 -6.07 -1.00
C THR A 50 -3.57 -5.35 -1.17
N ASP A 51 -3.19 -5.02 -2.39
CA ASP A 51 -1.90 -4.38 -2.68
C ASP A 51 -1.88 -2.91 -2.24
N ARG A 52 -2.99 -2.18 -2.37
CA ARG A 52 -3.11 -0.84 -1.76
C ARG A 52 -2.93 -0.85 -0.25
N VAL A 53 -3.46 -1.87 0.43
CA VAL A 53 -3.28 -2.03 1.87
C VAL A 53 -1.83 -2.39 2.20
N VAL A 54 -1.20 -3.26 1.41
CA VAL A 54 0.22 -3.63 1.56
C VAL A 54 1.13 -2.40 1.48
N LEU A 55 0.90 -1.52 0.50
CA LEU A 55 1.64 -0.27 0.36
C LEU A 55 1.55 0.60 1.62
N LEU A 56 0.33 0.82 2.13
CA LEU A 56 0.12 1.61 3.33
C LEU A 56 0.79 0.97 4.56
N GLN A 57 0.61 -0.34 4.74
CA GLN A 57 1.18 -1.07 5.87
C GLN A 57 2.71 -1.09 5.86
N ALA A 58 3.34 -1.13 4.69
CA ALA A 58 4.80 -1.03 4.58
C ALA A 58 5.31 0.32 5.10
N CYS A 59 4.63 1.42 4.72
CA CYS A 59 4.95 2.75 5.20
C CYS A 59 4.73 2.87 6.73
N GLU A 60 3.58 2.38 7.22
CA GLU A 60 3.27 2.37 8.66
C GLU A 60 4.31 1.58 9.46
N LYS A 61 4.73 0.43 8.94
CA LYS A 61 5.77 -0.39 9.58
C LYS A 61 7.06 0.38 9.77
N ALA A 62 7.56 1.06 8.72
CA ALA A 62 8.77 1.87 8.82
C ALA A 62 8.60 3.00 9.85
N TYR A 63 7.45 3.69 9.85
CA TYR A 63 7.15 4.72 10.85
C TYR A 63 7.17 4.18 12.28
N TYR A 64 6.55 3.04 12.56
CA TYR A 64 6.54 2.44 13.89
C TYR A 64 7.89 1.83 14.29
N GLN A 65 8.73 1.48 13.32
CA GLN A 65 10.14 1.15 13.53
C GLN A 65 11.03 2.38 13.76
N GLN A 66 10.45 3.59 13.75
CA GLN A 66 11.14 4.87 13.90
C GLN A 66 12.15 5.16 12.77
N ASP A 67 12.08 4.43 11.67
CA ASP A 67 12.85 4.70 10.47
C ASP A 67 12.05 5.68 9.59
N TYR A 68 12.07 6.95 9.99
CA TYR A 68 11.30 8.00 9.34
C TYR A 68 11.81 8.34 7.94
N GLU A 69 13.11 8.15 7.69
CA GLU A 69 13.68 8.30 6.35
C GLU A 69 13.16 7.22 5.41
N LEU A 70 13.17 5.96 5.86
CA LEU A 70 12.60 4.85 5.10
C LEU A 70 11.08 5.01 4.90
N CYS A 71 10.36 5.49 5.93
CA CYS A 71 8.94 5.84 5.80
C CYS A 71 8.71 6.75 4.59
N LEU A 72 9.46 7.84 4.48
CA LEU A 72 9.30 8.80 3.38
C LEU A 72 9.65 8.17 2.01
N VAL A 73 10.71 7.36 1.95
CA VAL A 73 11.06 6.62 0.72
C VAL A 73 9.91 5.70 0.29
N LEU A 74 9.30 4.99 1.23
CA LEU A 74 8.18 4.08 0.96
C LEU A 74 6.92 4.84 0.56
N VAL A 75 6.64 6.00 1.18
CA VAL A 75 5.52 6.86 0.78
C VAL A 75 5.70 7.31 -0.67
N ARG A 76 6.88 7.81 -1.06
CA ARG A 76 7.14 8.23 -2.45
C ARG A 76 6.99 7.09 -3.45
N LYS A 77 7.43 5.87 -3.09
CA LYS A 77 7.19 4.68 -3.91
C LYS A 77 5.70 4.35 -4.02
N ALA A 78 4.96 4.41 -2.92
CA ALA A 78 3.53 4.13 -2.91
C ALA A 78 2.76 5.15 -3.76
N GLU A 79 3.08 6.44 -3.68
CA GLU A 79 2.50 7.48 -4.55
C GLU A 79 2.72 7.18 -6.02
N ALA A 80 3.97 6.83 -6.40
CA ALA A 80 4.31 6.48 -7.77
C ALA A 80 3.53 5.27 -8.29
N ILE A 81 3.41 4.21 -7.48
CA ILE A 81 2.65 2.99 -7.84
C ILE A 81 1.15 3.30 -7.97
N LEU A 82 0.61 4.14 -7.10
CA LEU A 82 -0.79 4.55 -7.14
C LEU A 82 -1.09 5.55 -8.27
N GLY A 83 -0.05 6.12 -8.90
CA GLY A 83 -0.16 7.15 -9.93
C GLY A 83 -0.64 8.49 -9.37
N VAL A 84 -0.22 8.80 -8.14
CA VAL A 84 -0.56 10.05 -7.44
C VAL A 84 0.67 10.96 -7.45
N GLU A 85 0.44 12.25 -7.66
CA GLU A 85 1.52 13.23 -7.57
C GLU A 85 2.04 13.33 -6.13
N PRO A 86 3.36 13.51 -5.95
CA PRO A 86 3.95 13.84 -4.66
C PRO A 86 3.18 14.96 -3.97
N PHE A 87 2.80 14.76 -2.71
CA PHE A 87 2.27 15.87 -1.93
C PHE A 87 3.36 16.94 -1.75
N SER A 88 3.09 18.16 -2.23
CA SER A 88 3.88 19.34 -1.88
C SER A 88 3.44 19.86 -0.51
N GLU A 89 4.33 20.49 0.25
CA GLU A 89 4.16 20.97 1.64
C GLU A 89 2.91 21.85 1.94
N HIS A 90 1.99 22.11 1.01
CA HIS A 90 0.87 23.04 1.18
C HIS A 90 -0.50 22.62 0.61
N SER A 91 -0.74 21.35 0.30
CA SER A 91 -2.02 20.96 -0.34
C SER A 91 -3.08 20.52 0.68
N LEU A 92 -3.92 21.50 1.08
CA LEU A 92 -5.17 21.34 1.82
C LEU A 92 -6.11 20.30 1.17
N ASP A 93 -7.00 19.72 2.00
CA ASP A 93 -7.98 18.66 1.69
C ASP A 93 -8.74 18.79 0.35
N GLU A 94 -8.89 20.00 -0.21
CA GLU A 94 -9.56 20.24 -1.50
C GLU A 94 -8.75 19.81 -2.73
N ASP A 95 -7.41 19.80 -2.66
CA ASP A 95 -6.56 19.39 -3.79
C ASP A 95 -6.40 17.87 -3.90
N ILE A 96 -6.55 17.15 -2.78
CA ILE A 96 -6.54 15.69 -2.77
C ILE A 96 -7.70 15.16 -3.63
N GLN A 97 -8.89 15.76 -3.51
CA GLN A 97 -10.06 15.40 -4.32
C GLN A 97 -9.87 15.68 -5.82
N LYS A 98 -9.13 16.74 -6.18
CA LYS A 98 -8.84 17.07 -7.59
C LYS A 98 -7.75 16.18 -8.19
N LYS A 99 -6.75 15.80 -7.39
CA LYS A 99 -5.64 14.94 -7.83
C LYS A 99 -6.03 13.46 -7.89
N VAL A 100 -6.93 13.01 -7.02
CA VAL A 100 -7.45 11.65 -7.05
C VAL A 100 -8.65 11.56 -8.01
N LYS A 101 -8.39 11.56 -9.32
CA LYS A 101 -9.37 11.17 -10.36
C LYS A 101 -9.68 9.66 -10.33
N LYS A 102 -9.81 9.05 -9.16
CA LYS A 102 -9.97 7.60 -9.00
C LYS A 102 -10.91 7.29 -7.83
N THR A 103 -11.48 6.09 -7.87
CA THR A 103 -12.55 5.61 -6.98
C THR A 103 -12.36 6.00 -5.50
N ALA A 104 -13.45 6.25 -4.76
CA ALA A 104 -13.44 6.64 -3.33
C ALA A 104 -12.61 5.74 -2.41
N LYS A 105 -12.33 4.49 -2.84
CA LYS A 105 -11.48 3.55 -2.11
C LYS A 105 -9.99 3.90 -2.23
N LEU A 106 -9.55 4.41 -3.38
CA LEU A 106 -8.18 4.87 -3.56
C LEU A 106 -7.95 6.16 -2.77
N GLU A 107 -8.90 7.10 -2.84
CA GLU A 107 -8.87 8.38 -2.11
C GLU A 107 -8.53 8.18 -0.63
N ARG A 108 -9.17 7.21 0.04
CA ARG A 108 -8.86 6.90 1.45
C ARG A 108 -7.40 6.50 1.66
N HIS A 109 -6.81 5.66 0.81
CA HIS A 109 -5.42 5.22 0.99
C HIS A 109 -4.45 6.37 0.74
N VAL A 110 -4.77 7.23 -0.23
CA VAL A 110 -3.99 8.42 -0.57
C VAL A 110 -3.99 9.43 0.57
N VAL A 111 -5.16 9.69 1.18
CA VAL A 111 -5.28 10.53 2.37
C VAL A 111 -4.46 9.98 3.55
N GLU A 112 -4.51 8.67 3.79
CA GLU A 112 -3.74 8.07 4.88
C GLU A 112 -2.22 8.12 4.63
N LEU A 113 -1.77 7.97 3.38
CA LEU A 113 -0.36 8.17 3.00
C LEU A 113 0.09 9.60 3.28
N HIS A 114 -0.73 10.61 2.93
CA HIS A 114 -0.41 12.01 3.22
C HIS A 114 -0.24 12.27 4.72
N LYS A 115 -1.20 11.83 5.53
CA LYS A 115 -1.11 11.97 7.00
C LYS A 115 0.11 11.25 7.57
N LEU A 116 0.52 10.15 6.96
CA LEU A 116 1.72 9.43 7.39
C LEU A 116 2.98 10.21 7.01
N GLU A 117 3.03 10.79 5.81
CA GLU A 117 4.13 11.66 5.36
C GLU A 117 4.33 12.84 6.31
N GLU A 118 3.26 13.58 6.62
CA GLU A 118 3.28 14.72 7.54
C GLU A 118 3.81 14.32 8.92
N ARG A 119 3.38 13.15 9.43
CA ARG A 119 3.87 12.60 10.70
C ARG A 119 5.36 12.25 10.64
N CYS A 120 5.83 11.63 9.56
CA CYS A 120 7.24 11.30 9.38
C CYS A 120 8.10 12.58 9.32
N LEU A 121 7.67 13.60 8.57
CA LEU A 121 8.33 14.92 8.51
C LEU A 121 8.36 15.62 9.87
N HIS A 122 7.25 15.60 10.62
CA HIS A 122 7.20 16.18 11.95
C HIS A 122 8.18 15.50 12.91
N ARG A 123 8.23 14.17 12.91
CA ARG A 123 9.14 13.39 13.75
C ARG A 123 10.61 13.65 13.43
N LEU A 124 10.95 13.80 12.15
CA LEU A 124 12.30 14.17 11.73
C LEU A 124 12.68 15.57 12.22
N LYS A 125 11.75 16.53 12.18
CA LYS A 125 11.96 17.90 12.70
C LYS A 125 12.11 17.93 14.22
N GLU A 126 11.41 17.06 14.96
CA GLU A 126 11.53 16.94 16.43
C GLU A 126 12.81 16.22 16.88
N SER A 127 13.39 15.38 16.02
CA SER A 127 14.54 14.54 16.35
C SER A 127 15.88 15.14 15.89
N ALA A 128 15.85 16.31 15.26
CA ALA A 128 17.00 17.10 14.80
C ALA A 128 17.34 18.20 15.79
#